data_AF-A0A0D5NG93-F1
#
_entry.id   AF-A0A0D5NG93-F1
#
_cell.length_a   1.000
_cell.length_b   1.000
_cell.length_c   1.000
_cell.angle_alpha   90.00
_cell.angle_beta   90.00
_cell.angle_gamma   90.00
#
_symmetry.space_group_name_H-M   'P 1'
#
loop_
_entity.id
_entity.type
_entity.pdbx_description
1 polymer ?
#
loop_
_entity_poly.entity_id
_entity_poly.type
_entity_poly.pdbx_seq_one_letter_code
_entity_poly.pdbx_strand_id
1 'polypeptide(L)'
;MKLLSIEPTPSPNSMKLNVDETLARGRRISYTPADADSAPEPLRGLLEIAGVRGLFRTADFIALDRKPGADWAGILAKARELLQAADGQGASAGSGGPDAESGFGEAHVLVQMFRGIPMQVRVRTESGETRAALPKPFADAVGKAAGASMIRERMLEEFGVRYGEPEDIAAEIVRELEAAYPAERLDALAEASLALGGTDAPEGAPAPRPEPLDAARVLERFAAPDWQSRYAALERLEKADAAALPLLERALADENASIRRLAVVYLGDMRGPEALPLLFRALRDASASVRRTAGDTLSDIGDPAAVAPMIEALADRNKLVRWRAARFLYEAGDESAVPALETAAEDAEFEIRLQAQMALERIRSGEEAAGSVWQQMTAMRKGSAPAE
;
A
#
# COMPACT_ATOMS: atom_id res chain seq x y z
N MET A 1 -0.57 4.02 -32.28
CA MET A 1 -0.27 4.22 -30.86
C MET A 1 1.24 4.26 -30.68
N LYS A 2 1.75 5.39 -30.19
CA LYS A 2 3.16 5.64 -29.89
C LYS A 2 3.35 5.91 -28.40
N LEU A 3 4.41 5.35 -27.82
CA LEU A 3 4.80 5.64 -26.43
C LEU A 3 5.44 7.03 -26.33
N LEU A 4 4.90 7.88 -25.46
CA LEU A 4 5.40 9.23 -25.18
C LEU A 4 6.36 9.22 -23.98
N SER A 5 5.91 8.64 -22.87
CA SER A 5 6.70 8.56 -21.63
C SER A 5 6.24 7.39 -20.77
N ILE A 6 7.06 7.05 -19.79
CA ILE A 6 6.73 6.08 -18.74
C ILE A 6 6.69 6.84 -17.43
N GLU A 7 5.76 6.50 -16.54
CA GLU A 7 5.65 7.07 -15.20
C GLU A 7 5.49 5.96 -14.14
N PRO A 8 6.03 6.14 -12.91
CA PRO A 8 5.69 5.28 -11.78
C PRO A 8 4.19 5.19 -11.51
N THR A 9 3.81 4.11 -10.82
CA THR A 9 2.54 4.07 -10.09
C THR A 9 2.80 3.79 -8.59
N PRO A 10 1.79 3.95 -7.71
CA PRO A 10 1.92 3.61 -6.29
C PRO A 10 2.18 2.13 -6.02
N SER A 11 1.95 1.25 -7.00
CA SER A 11 2.35 -0.16 -6.93
C SER A 11 3.67 -0.37 -7.68
N PRO A 12 4.65 -1.07 -7.10
CA PRO A 12 5.91 -1.39 -7.77
C PRO A 12 5.76 -2.41 -8.92
N ASN A 13 4.57 -3.01 -9.06
CA ASN A 13 4.24 -3.99 -10.09
C ASN A 13 3.47 -3.39 -11.26
N SER A 14 3.23 -2.08 -11.25
CA SER A 14 2.50 -1.37 -12.30
C SER A 14 3.29 -0.14 -12.78
N MET A 15 3.32 0.07 -14.09
CA MET A 15 3.86 1.27 -14.71
C MET A 15 2.86 1.89 -15.67
N LYS A 16 2.83 3.22 -15.66
CA LYS A 16 1.99 4.01 -16.57
C LYS A 16 2.77 4.32 -17.83
N LEU A 17 2.27 3.85 -18.97
CA LEU A 17 2.77 4.13 -20.31
C LEU A 17 1.88 5.21 -20.93
N ASN A 18 2.35 6.45 -20.99
CA ASN A 18 1.64 7.52 -21.69
C ASN A 18 1.80 7.34 -23.20
N VAL A 19 0.71 7.45 -23.94
CA VAL A 19 0.68 7.23 -25.39
C VAL A 19 0.03 8.40 -26.12
N ASP A 20 0.33 8.55 -27.41
CA ASP A 20 -0.19 9.61 -28.28
C ASP A 20 -1.71 9.51 -28.59
N GLU A 21 -2.36 8.43 -28.15
CA GLU A 21 -3.76 8.15 -28.42
C GLU A 21 -4.63 8.21 -27.15
N THR A 22 -5.59 9.13 -27.14
CA THR A 22 -6.57 9.27 -26.07
C THR A 22 -7.87 8.48 -26.34
N LEU A 23 -8.29 7.66 -25.39
CA LEU A 23 -9.62 7.05 -25.39
C LEU A 23 -10.71 8.09 -25.10
N ALA A 24 -11.88 7.88 -25.69
CA ALA A 24 -13.07 8.68 -25.40
C ALA A 24 -13.35 8.76 -23.89
N ARG A 25 -13.78 9.92 -23.41
CA ARG A 25 -14.00 10.19 -21.98
C ARG A 25 -14.92 9.14 -21.35
N GLY A 26 -14.48 8.56 -20.23
CA GLY A 26 -15.21 7.52 -19.50
C GLY A 26 -15.03 6.09 -20.03
N ARG A 27 -14.40 5.91 -21.19
CA ARG A 27 -14.05 4.58 -21.71
C ARG A 27 -12.85 4.02 -20.95
N ARG A 28 -12.99 2.79 -20.46
CA ARG A 28 -11.96 2.03 -19.76
C ARG A 28 -11.89 0.65 -20.37
N ILE A 29 -10.68 0.15 -20.58
CA ILE A 29 -10.46 -1.15 -21.19
C ILE A 29 -9.42 -1.88 -20.35
N SER A 30 -9.70 -3.13 -19.99
CA SER A 30 -8.75 -3.99 -19.31
C SER A 30 -8.58 -5.26 -20.12
N TYR A 31 -7.36 -5.78 -20.16
CA TYR A 31 -7.08 -7.10 -20.71
C TYR A 31 -6.09 -7.84 -19.81
N THR A 32 -6.19 -9.15 -19.84
CA THR A 32 -5.24 -10.10 -19.25
C THR A 32 -4.71 -11.02 -20.35
N PRO A 33 -3.66 -11.82 -20.08
CA PRO A 33 -3.22 -12.83 -21.04
C PRO A 33 -4.31 -13.85 -21.42
N ALA A 34 -5.34 -14.04 -20.59
CA ALA A 34 -6.43 -14.98 -20.89
C ALA A 34 -7.38 -14.50 -21.99
N ASP A 35 -7.47 -13.20 -22.22
CA ASP A 35 -8.33 -12.55 -23.21
C ASP A 35 -7.54 -11.75 -24.25
N ALA A 36 -6.24 -12.05 -24.40
CA ALA A 36 -5.32 -11.39 -25.33
C ALA A 36 -5.79 -11.45 -26.80
N ASP A 37 -6.45 -12.53 -27.21
CA ASP A 37 -7.01 -12.66 -28.56
C ASP A 37 -8.06 -11.59 -28.87
N SER A 38 -8.76 -11.08 -27.86
CA SER A 38 -9.74 -10.01 -28.00
C SER A 38 -9.13 -8.60 -28.00
N ALA A 39 -7.87 -8.47 -27.60
CA ALA A 39 -7.16 -7.20 -27.55
C ALA A 39 -6.70 -6.77 -28.97
N PRO A 40 -6.91 -5.50 -29.38
CA PRO A 40 -6.36 -4.99 -30.63
C PRO A 40 -4.85 -4.76 -30.53
N GLU A 41 -4.13 -4.82 -31.64
CA GLU A 41 -2.73 -4.36 -31.68
C GLU A 41 -2.64 -2.84 -31.40
N PRO A 42 -1.58 -2.36 -30.72
CA PRO A 42 -0.43 -3.11 -30.17
C PRO A 42 -0.65 -3.71 -28.76
N LEU A 43 -1.87 -3.65 -28.21
CA LEU A 43 -2.15 -4.11 -26.83
C LEU A 43 -2.01 -5.63 -26.68
N ARG A 44 -2.35 -6.40 -27.71
CA ARG A 44 -2.11 -7.84 -27.72
C ARG A 44 -0.63 -8.16 -27.58
N GLY A 45 0.23 -7.52 -28.39
CA GLY A 45 1.68 -7.67 -28.27
C GLY A 45 2.21 -7.37 -26.86
N LEU A 46 1.65 -6.37 -26.17
CA LEU A 46 2.03 -6.07 -24.78
C LEU A 46 1.68 -7.20 -23.81
N LEU A 47 0.53 -7.87 -23.98
CA LEU A 47 0.10 -9.00 -23.15
C LEU A 47 0.94 -10.26 -23.40
N GLU A 48 1.52 -10.40 -24.58
CA GLU A 48 2.40 -11.52 -24.97
C GLU A 48 3.82 -11.38 -24.40
N ILE A 49 4.17 -10.20 -23.86
CA ILE A 49 5.45 -10.01 -23.19
C ILE A 49 5.51 -10.91 -21.95
N ALA A 50 6.50 -11.81 -21.93
CA ALA A 50 6.77 -12.67 -20.78
C ALA A 50 6.92 -11.84 -19.49
N GLY A 51 6.09 -12.14 -18.50
CA GLY A 51 6.07 -11.43 -17.22
C GLY A 51 4.94 -10.41 -17.08
N VAL A 52 4.22 -10.05 -18.15
CA VAL A 52 3.02 -9.20 -18.06
C VAL A 52 1.84 -10.00 -17.48
N ARG A 53 1.14 -9.40 -16.52
CA ARG A 53 -0.05 -9.95 -15.85
C ARG A 53 -1.33 -9.38 -16.44
N GLY A 54 -1.29 -8.15 -16.93
CA GLY A 54 -2.43 -7.50 -17.54
C GLY A 54 -2.11 -6.07 -17.91
N LEU A 55 -3.09 -5.41 -18.50
CA LEU A 55 -3.04 -3.97 -18.75
C LEU A 55 -4.41 -3.34 -18.58
N PHE A 56 -4.41 -2.09 -18.14
CA PHE A 56 -5.58 -1.24 -18.02
C PHE A 56 -5.34 0.05 -18.79
N ARG A 57 -6.23 0.39 -19.71
CA ARG A 57 -6.17 1.61 -20.51
C ARG A 57 -7.32 2.53 -20.17
N THR A 58 -7.00 3.80 -19.92
CA THR A 58 -7.96 4.89 -19.78
C THR A 58 -7.32 6.17 -20.27
N ALA A 59 -8.12 7.08 -20.82
CA ALA A 59 -7.62 8.32 -21.41
C ALA A 59 -6.42 8.05 -22.36
N ASP A 60 -5.31 8.72 -22.16
CA ASP A 60 -4.07 8.71 -22.94
C ASP A 60 -2.96 7.82 -22.36
N PHE A 61 -3.29 6.89 -21.44
CA PHE A 61 -2.27 6.00 -20.87
C PHE A 61 -2.72 4.54 -20.73
N ILE A 62 -1.73 3.67 -20.60
CA ILE A 62 -1.86 2.26 -20.27
C ILE A 62 -1.13 2.00 -18.95
N ALA A 63 -1.83 1.56 -17.92
CA ALA A 63 -1.21 0.92 -16.77
C ALA A 63 -0.88 -0.53 -17.17
N LEU A 64 0.40 -0.84 -17.30
CA LEU A 64 0.90 -2.18 -17.58
C LEU A 64 1.27 -2.83 -16.26
N ASP A 65 0.64 -3.97 -15.97
CA ASP A 65 0.88 -4.73 -14.76
C ASP A 65 1.82 -5.90 -15.08
N ARG A 66 2.90 -6.03 -14.32
CA ARG A 66 3.76 -7.23 -14.36
C ARG A 66 3.41 -8.18 -13.23
N LYS A 67 3.82 -9.44 -13.40
CA LYS A 67 3.93 -10.40 -12.30
C LYS A 67 5.05 -9.94 -11.35
N PRO A 68 4.92 -10.03 -10.01
CA PRO A 68 5.93 -9.66 -9.04
C PRO A 68 7.25 -10.36 -9.32
N GLY A 69 8.31 -9.57 -9.31
CA GLY A 69 9.67 -10.06 -9.61
C GLY A 69 9.96 -10.28 -11.09
N ALA A 70 8.97 -10.21 -11.98
CA ALA A 70 9.22 -10.33 -13.42
C ALA A 70 10.08 -9.17 -13.92
N ASP A 71 11.01 -9.43 -14.84
CA ASP A 71 12.00 -8.47 -15.29
C ASP A 71 11.38 -7.21 -15.94
N TRP A 72 11.30 -6.11 -15.18
CA TRP A 72 10.81 -4.85 -15.72
C TRP A 72 11.72 -4.33 -16.85
N ALA A 73 13.03 -4.60 -16.82
CA ALA A 73 13.93 -4.12 -17.86
C ALA A 73 13.56 -4.72 -19.22
N GLY A 74 13.42 -6.05 -19.28
CA GLY A 74 12.99 -6.76 -20.47
C GLY A 74 11.57 -6.44 -20.88
N ILE A 75 10.65 -6.26 -19.92
CA ILE A 75 9.25 -5.89 -20.21
C ILE A 75 9.20 -4.51 -20.88
N LEU A 76 9.85 -3.49 -20.30
CA LEU A 76 9.81 -2.14 -20.84
C LEU A 76 10.57 -2.01 -22.16
N ALA A 77 11.65 -2.77 -22.36
CA ALA A 77 12.36 -2.80 -23.64
C ALA A 77 11.42 -3.28 -24.77
N LYS A 78 10.73 -4.40 -24.55
CA LYS A 78 9.74 -4.93 -25.52
C LYS A 78 8.53 -4.03 -25.68
N ALA A 79 8.03 -3.45 -24.59
CA ALA A 79 6.92 -2.50 -24.66
C ALA A 79 7.29 -1.26 -25.48
N ARG A 80 8.52 -0.75 -25.33
CA ARG A 80 9.06 0.33 -26.17
C ARG A 80 9.10 -0.11 -27.64
N GLU A 81 9.66 -1.26 -27.96
CA GLU A 81 9.71 -1.76 -29.35
C GLU A 81 8.32 -1.84 -30.00
N LEU A 82 7.33 -2.40 -29.28
CA LEU A 82 5.96 -2.52 -29.78
C LEU A 82 5.26 -1.17 -29.96
N LEU A 83 5.52 -0.22 -29.07
CA LEU A 83 4.92 1.11 -29.08
C LEU A 83 5.77 2.15 -29.82
N GLN A 84 6.94 1.80 -30.35
CA GLN A 84 7.84 2.68 -31.12
C GLN A 84 8.02 2.22 -32.57
N ALA A 85 7.20 1.30 -33.07
CA ALA A 85 7.22 0.84 -34.46
C ALA A 85 6.69 1.91 -35.45
N ALA A 86 7.36 3.07 -35.50
CA ALA A 86 7.56 3.99 -36.63
C ALA A 86 8.33 5.23 -36.13
N ASP A 87 9.62 5.07 -35.81
CA ASP A 87 10.74 5.83 -36.40
C ASP A 87 12.00 5.68 -35.54
N GLY A 88 13.09 5.23 -36.17
CA GLY A 88 14.34 4.93 -35.50
C GLY A 88 15.04 6.16 -34.92
N GLN A 89 15.40 6.06 -33.65
CA GLN A 89 16.66 6.57 -33.09
C GLN A 89 16.90 5.89 -31.74
N GLY A 90 18.06 5.24 -31.64
CA GLY A 90 18.37 4.30 -30.57
C GLY A 90 18.66 4.95 -29.22
N ALA A 91 18.43 4.15 -28.17
CA ALA A 91 19.14 4.25 -26.90
C ALA A 91 19.51 2.83 -26.45
N SER A 92 20.75 2.70 -25.96
CA SER A 92 21.53 1.47 -25.83
C SER A 92 20.90 0.37 -24.98
N ALA A 93 20.98 -0.85 -25.51
CA ALA A 93 20.79 -2.09 -24.76
C ALA A 93 21.85 -2.22 -23.64
N GLY A 94 21.39 -2.12 -22.39
CA GLY A 94 22.10 -2.63 -21.22
C GLY A 94 21.72 -4.09 -21.03
N SER A 95 22.68 -4.99 -21.25
CA SER A 95 22.56 -6.43 -21.05
C SER A 95 22.09 -6.79 -19.63
N GLY A 96 21.08 -7.64 -19.54
CA GLY A 96 20.55 -8.18 -18.29
C GLY A 96 21.62 -8.91 -17.47
N GLY A 97 21.72 -8.52 -16.20
CA GLY A 97 22.32 -9.35 -15.16
C GLY A 97 21.33 -10.43 -14.72
N PRO A 98 21.80 -11.65 -14.40
CA PRO A 98 20.95 -12.69 -13.85
C PRO A 98 20.57 -12.36 -12.39
N ASP A 99 19.36 -12.78 -12.01
CA ASP A 99 18.77 -12.81 -10.66
C ASP A 99 17.55 -11.89 -10.46
N ALA A 100 16.52 -12.10 -11.29
CA ALA A 100 15.17 -11.55 -11.10
C ALA A 100 14.29 -12.52 -10.27
N GLU A 101 14.74 -12.92 -9.07
CA GLU A 101 13.94 -13.77 -8.17
C GLU A 101 13.34 -13.03 -6.96
N SER A 102 13.57 -11.73 -6.75
CA SER A 102 13.03 -11.03 -5.57
C SER A 102 11.98 -9.98 -5.92
N GLY A 103 10.75 -10.42 -6.17
CA GLY A 103 9.58 -9.53 -6.17
C GLY A 103 9.48 -8.73 -4.86
N PHE A 104 8.77 -7.61 -4.89
CA PHE A 104 8.63 -6.71 -3.73
C PHE A 104 7.86 -7.29 -2.52
N GLY A 105 7.45 -8.56 -2.59
CA GLY A 105 6.71 -9.25 -1.53
C GLY A 105 5.38 -8.60 -1.19
N GLU A 106 4.76 -7.86 -2.12
CA GLU A 106 3.47 -7.21 -1.92
C GLU A 106 2.38 -8.27 -1.69
N ALA A 107 1.65 -8.12 -0.58
CA ALA A 107 0.60 -9.04 -0.20
C ALA A 107 -0.63 -8.29 0.29
N HIS A 108 -1.79 -8.69 -0.23
CA HIS A 108 -3.10 -8.22 0.25
C HIS A 108 -3.54 -9.05 1.43
N VAL A 109 -3.76 -8.40 2.58
CA VAL A 109 -4.23 -9.07 3.79
C VAL A 109 -5.74 -8.97 3.86
N LEU A 110 -6.37 -10.14 4.01
CA LEU A 110 -7.80 -10.29 4.19
C LEU A 110 -8.05 -11.06 5.48
N VAL A 111 -9.01 -10.63 6.28
CA VAL A 111 -9.39 -11.33 7.51
C VAL A 111 -10.82 -11.83 7.36
N GLN A 112 -11.01 -13.13 7.51
CA GLN A 112 -12.34 -13.71 7.57
C GLN A 112 -12.93 -13.46 8.95
N MET A 113 -14.10 -12.83 9.00
CA MET A 113 -14.81 -12.40 10.19
C MET A 113 -16.13 -13.15 10.32
N PHE A 114 -16.58 -13.39 11.55
CA PHE A 114 -17.93 -13.85 11.86
C PHE A 114 -18.48 -13.02 13.03
N ARG A 115 -19.51 -12.21 12.77
CA ARG A 115 -20.13 -11.30 13.77
C ARG A 115 -19.10 -10.50 14.58
N GLY A 116 -18.07 -10.00 13.90
CA GLY A 116 -16.98 -9.21 14.49
C GLY A 116 -15.85 -10.02 15.13
N ILE A 117 -15.93 -11.35 15.14
CA ILE A 117 -14.85 -12.23 15.63
C ILE A 117 -13.97 -12.67 14.44
N PRO A 118 -12.65 -12.39 14.44
CA PRO A 118 -11.77 -12.84 13.38
C PRO A 118 -11.51 -14.35 13.47
N MET A 119 -11.48 -15.02 12.33
CA MET A 119 -11.39 -16.47 12.21
C MET A 119 -10.11 -16.94 11.52
N GLN A 120 -9.76 -16.28 10.41
CA GLN A 120 -8.63 -16.67 9.58
C GLN A 120 -8.05 -15.45 8.88
N VAL A 121 -6.73 -15.33 8.92
CA VAL A 121 -5.96 -14.40 8.08
C VAL A 121 -5.66 -15.09 6.75
N ARG A 122 -5.90 -14.38 5.66
CA ARG A 122 -5.58 -14.79 4.29
C ARG A 122 -4.64 -13.74 3.72
N VAL A 123 -3.41 -14.13 3.46
CA VAL A 123 -2.39 -13.31 2.81
C VAL A 123 -2.33 -13.72 1.36
N ARG A 124 -2.84 -12.86 0.48
CA ARG A 124 -2.84 -13.10 -0.97
C ARG A 124 -1.65 -12.40 -1.59
N THR A 125 -0.78 -13.19 -2.19
CA THR A 125 0.22 -12.72 -3.14
C THR A 125 -0.20 -13.17 -4.54
N GLU A 126 0.60 -12.83 -5.55
CA GLU A 126 0.40 -13.42 -6.88
C GLU A 126 0.89 -14.87 -6.97
N SER A 127 1.84 -15.28 -6.13
CA SER A 127 2.37 -16.64 -6.09
C SER A 127 1.42 -17.63 -5.41
N GLY A 128 0.46 -17.13 -4.62
CA GLY A 128 -0.52 -17.98 -3.96
C GLY A 128 -1.26 -17.27 -2.82
N GLU A 129 -1.89 -18.07 -1.99
CA GLU A 129 -2.60 -17.58 -0.81
C GLU A 129 -2.14 -18.37 0.42
N THR A 130 -1.49 -17.68 1.35
CA THR A 130 -1.13 -18.22 2.66
C THR A 130 -2.28 -17.97 3.62
N ARG A 131 -2.64 -19.00 4.40
CA ARG A 131 -3.74 -18.93 5.37
C ARG A 131 -3.23 -19.24 6.76
N ALA A 132 -3.58 -18.41 7.72
CA ALA A 132 -3.31 -18.63 9.13
C ALA A 132 -4.62 -18.60 9.92
N ALA A 133 -4.91 -19.68 10.65
CA ALA A 133 -6.03 -19.72 11.58
C ALA A 133 -5.70 -18.91 12.84
N LEU A 134 -6.71 -18.25 13.41
CA LEU A 134 -6.55 -17.60 14.70
C LEU A 134 -6.48 -18.66 15.82
N PRO A 135 -5.84 -18.34 16.96
CA PRO A 135 -5.69 -19.29 18.07
C PRO A 135 -7.02 -19.75 18.67
N LYS A 136 -6.94 -20.81 19.49
CA LYS A 136 -8.09 -21.49 20.11
C LYS A 136 -9.14 -20.54 20.74
N PRO A 137 -8.80 -19.48 21.49
CA PRO A 137 -9.81 -18.57 22.06
C PRO A 137 -10.76 -17.96 21.03
N PHE A 138 -10.29 -17.67 19.81
CA PHE A 138 -11.13 -17.15 18.72
C PHE A 138 -12.07 -18.23 18.19
N ALA A 139 -11.56 -19.44 17.98
CA ALA A 139 -12.37 -20.58 17.56
C ALA A 139 -13.45 -20.93 18.59
N ASP A 140 -13.12 -20.87 19.88
CA ASP A 140 -14.06 -21.09 20.98
C ASP A 140 -15.13 -19.99 21.00
N ALA A 141 -14.75 -18.71 20.83
CA ALA A 141 -15.69 -17.59 20.76
C ALA A 141 -16.63 -17.69 19.55
N VAL A 142 -16.11 -18.05 18.38
CA VAL A 142 -16.94 -18.35 17.19
C VAL A 142 -17.87 -19.53 17.47
N GLY A 143 -17.38 -20.58 18.13
CA GLY A 143 -18.20 -21.74 18.51
C GLY A 143 -19.35 -21.37 19.44
N LYS A 144 -19.11 -20.48 20.42
CA LYS A 144 -20.16 -19.92 21.29
C LYS A 144 -21.17 -19.07 20.50
N ALA A 145 -20.69 -18.29 19.53
CA ALA A 145 -21.51 -17.39 18.72
C ALA A 145 -22.27 -18.08 17.58
N ALA A 146 -21.85 -19.28 17.18
CA ALA A 146 -22.32 -19.96 15.98
C ALA A 146 -23.69 -20.65 16.18
N GLY A 147 -24.67 -20.24 15.36
CA GLY A 147 -25.91 -20.99 15.11
C GLY A 147 -25.87 -21.78 13.79
N ALA A 148 -27.01 -22.32 13.37
CA ALA A 148 -27.14 -23.09 12.12
C ALA A 148 -26.77 -22.30 10.84
N SER A 149 -26.69 -20.96 10.91
CA SER A 149 -26.41 -20.04 9.81
C SER A 149 -24.93 -19.65 9.64
N MET A 150 -24.01 -20.17 10.47
CA MET A 150 -22.60 -19.72 10.55
C MET A 150 -21.84 -19.68 9.21
N ILE A 151 -22.20 -20.52 8.22
CA ILE A 151 -21.55 -20.50 6.91
C ILE A 151 -21.95 -19.26 6.08
N ARG A 152 -23.18 -18.77 6.23
CA ARG A 152 -23.75 -17.69 5.39
C ARG A 152 -23.33 -16.29 5.84
N GLU A 153 -22.97 -16.12 7.12
CA GLU A 153 -22.70 -14.81 7.73
C GLU A 153 -21.21 -14.45 7.79
N ARG A 154 -20.33 -15.28 7.23
CA ARG A 154 -18.89 -14.98 7.21
C ARG A 154 -18.63 -13.87 6.22
N MET A 155 -17.90 -12.85 6.65
CA MET A 155 -17.45 -11.77 5.79
C MET A 155 -15.95 -11.82 5.63
N LEU A 156 -15.46 -11.27 4.53
CA LEU A 156 -14.03 -11.10 4.29
C LEU A 156 -13.75 -9.60 4.32
N GLU A 157 -12.96 -9.15 5.29
CA GLU A 157 -12.60 -7.74 5.46
C GLU A 157 -11.18 -7.49 4.95
N GLU A 158 -10.97 -6.36 4.28
CA GLU A 158 -9.65 -5.93 3.81
C GLU A 158 -8.85 -5.28 4.95
N PHE A 159 -7.66 -5.82 5.22
CA PHE A 159 -6.73 -5.32 6.24
C PHE A 159 -5.53 -4.56 5.63
N GLY A 160 -5.65 -4.20 4.35
CA GLY A 160 -4.67 -3.42 3.62
C GLY A 160 -3.52 -4.26 3.04
N VAL A 161 -2.50 -3.54 2.54
CA VAL A 161 -1.33 -4.13 1.90
C VAL A 161 -0.17 -4.24 2.91
N ARG A 162 0.52 -5.38 2.87
CA ARG A 162 1.75 -5.66 3.60
C ARG A 162 2.83 -6.09 2.62
N TYR A 163 4.08 -6.06 3.07
CA TYR A 163 5.23 -6.38 2.24
C TYR A 163 6.19 -7.28 3.01
N GLY A 164 6.66 -8.34 2.36
CA GLY A 164 7.53 -9.35 2.95
C GLY A 164 7.05 -10.77 2.63
N GLU A 165 7.56 -11.75 3.37
CA GLU A 165 7.16 -13.13 3.20
C GLU A 165 5.72 -13.36 3.68
N PRO A 166 4.87 -14.06 2.91
CA PRO A 166 3.45 -14.23 3.25
C PRO A 166 3.21 -14.85 4.63
N GLU A 167 4.07 -15.78 5.04
CA GLU A 167 4.02 -16.46 6.34
C GLU A 167 4.33 -15.51 7.49
N ASP A 168 5.35 -14.65 7.32
CA ASP A 168 5.74 -13.65 8.31
C ASP A 168 4.66 -12.59 8.47
N ILE A 169 4.09 -12.15 7.34
CA ILE A 169 2.95 -11.22 7.31
C ILE A 169 1.76 -11.86 8.04
N ALA A 170 1.41 -13.11 7.74
CA ALA A 170 0.29 -13.79 8.38
C ALA A 170 0.51 -13.90 9.90
N ALA A 171 1.73 -14.26 10.33
CA ALA A 171 2.08 -14.34 11.74
C ALA A 171 2.05 -12.98 12.46
N GLU A 172 2.50 -11.90 11.81
CA GLU A 172 2.40 -10.53 12.35
C GLU A 172 0.95 -10.12 12.55
N ILE A 173 0.10 -10.30 11.53
CA ILE A 173 -1.33 -9.95 11.62
C ILE A 173 -2.06 -10.79 12.67
N VAL A 174 -1.74 -12.08 12.81
CA VAL A 174 -2.30 -12.91 13.88
C VAL A 174 -1.95 -12.34 15.26
N ARG A 175 -0.70 -11.93 15.50
CA ARG A 175 -0.30 -11.30 16.78
C ARG A 175 -1.01 -9.97 17.02
N GLU A 176 -1.16 -9.15 15.98
CA GLU A 176 -1.91 -7.89 16.05
C GLU A 176 -3.39 -8.12 16.41
N LEU A 177 -4.02 -9.14 15.81
CA LEU A 177 -5.39 -9.55 16.13
C LEU A 177 -5.51 -10.14 17.53
N GLU A 178 -4.57 -10.99 17.97
CA GLU A 178 -4.52 -11.48 19.35
C GLU A 178 -4.46 -10.33 20.37
N ALA A 179 -3.65 -9.30 20.08
CA ALA A 179 -3.56 -8.12 20.91
C ALA A 179 -4.88 -7.32 20.90
N ALA A 180 -5.45 -7.06 19.72
CA ALA A 180 -6.68 -6.27 19.58
C ALA A 180 -7.93 -6.97 20.17
N TYR A 181 -7.92 -8.30 20.28
CA TYR A 181 -9.04 -9.12 20.77
C TYR A 181 -8.67 -9.90 22.03
N PRO A 182 -8.55 -9.22 23.19
CA PRO A 182 -8.37 -9.89 24.46
C PRO A 182 -9.63 -10.73 24.80
N ALA A 183 -9.49 -11.64 25.76
CA ALA A 183 -10.53 -12.60 26.12
C ALA A 183 -11.87 -11.93 26.43
N GLU A 184 -11.84 -10.79 27.14
CA GLU A 184 -13.03 -10.02 27.50
C GLU A 184 -13.77 -9.48 26.27
N ARG A 185 -13.04 -9.06 25.21
CA ARG A 185 -13.65 -8.61 23.94
C ARG A 185 -14.27 -9.79 23.20
N LEU A 186 -13.60 -10.94 23.17
CA LEU A 186 -14.10 -12.14 22.51
C LEU A 186 -15.38 -12.67 23.17
N ASP A 187 -15.42 -12.71 24.50
CA ASP A 187 -16.61 -13.13 25.25
C ASP A 187 -17.76 -12.15 25.04
N ALA A 188 -17.52 -10.83 25.10
CA ALA A 188 -18.55 -9.82 24.83
C ALA A 188 -19.13 -9.93 23.41
N LEU A 189 -18.28 -10.18 22.40
CA LEU A 189 -18.71 -10.41 21.02
C LEU A 189 -19.55 -11.68 20.89
N ALA A 190 -19.16 -12.75 21.58
CA ALA A 190 -19.90 -14.02 21.57
C ALA A 190 -21.27 -13.88 22.25
N GLU A 191 -21.34 -13.22 23.40
CA GLU A 191 -22.60 -12.96 24.12
C GLU A 191 -23.55 -12.08 23.30
N ALA A 192 -23.04 -10.99 22.72
CA ALA A 192 -23.86 -10.13 21.88
C ALA A 192 -24.32 -10.84 20.60
N SER A 193 -23.49 -11.73 20.05
CA SER A 193 -23.88 -12.58 18.92
C SER A 193 -25.01 -13.55 19.29
N LEU A 194 -25.02 -14.11 20.51
CA LEU A 194 -26.10 -14.95 21.00
C LEU A 194 -27.40 -14.17 21.17
N ALA A 195 -27.32 -12.93 21.67
CA ALA A 195 -28.48 -12.03 21.79
C ALA A 195 -29.10 -11.70 20.42
N LEU A 196 -28.28 -11.60 19.37
CA LEU A 196 -28.70 -11.45 17.96
C LEU A 196 -29.06 -12.79 17.28
N GLY A 197 -28.91 -13.93 17.94
CA GLY A 197 -29.24 -15.26 17.39
C GLY A 197 -30.71 -15.68 17.57
N GLY A 198 -31.54 -14.85 18.22
CA GLY A 198 -32.98 -15.04 18.27
C GLY A 198 -33.62 -14.85 16.89
N THR A 199 -34.76 -15.51 16.65
CA THR A 199 -35.49 -15.53 15.37
C THR A 199 -35.91 -14.16 14.80
N ASP A 200 -35.69 -13.08 15.57
CA ASP A 200 -36.14 -11.71 15.26
C ASP A 200 -35.00 -10.71 15.06
N ALA A 201 -33.72 -11.14 15.06
CA ALA A 201 -32.63 -10.20 14.81
C ALA A 201 -32.56 -9.83 13.31
N PRO A 202 -32.48 -8.53 12.98
CA PRO A 202 -32.39 -8.09 11.59
C PRO A 202 -31.13 -8.66 10.95
N GLU A 203 -31.32 -9.36 9.83
CA GLU A 203 -30.26 -9.90 8.99
C GLU A 203 -29.29 -8.75 8.61
N GLY A 204 -28.04 -8.82 9.06
CA GLY A 204 -27.03 -7.77 8.82
C GLY A 204 -26.84 -6.74 9.93
N ALA A 205 -27.32 -6.97 11.16
CA ALA A 205 -26.96 -6.13 12.30
C ALA A 205 -25.42 -6.02 12.45
N PRO A 206 -24.84 -4.81 12.51
CA PRO A 206 -23.39 -4.65 12.61
C PRO A 206 -22.87 -5.26 13.90
N ALA A 207 -21.72 -5.93 13.80
CA ALA A 207 -21.08 -6.52 14.96
C ALA A 207 -20.82 -5.46 16.04
N PRO A 208 -21.00 -5.79 17.33
CA PRO A 208 -20.72 -4.85 18.40
C PRO A 208 -19.25 -4.48 18.37
N ARG A 209 -18.95 -3.20 18.12
CA ARG A 209 -17.59 -2.68 18.18
C ARG A 209 -17.28 -2.29 19.63
N PRO A 210 -16.07 -2.55 20.14
CA PRO A 210 -15.70 -2.02 21.44
C PRO A 210 -15.80 -0.49 21.41
N GLU A 211 -16.15 0.09 22.55
CA GLU A 211 -16.26 1.54 22.68
C GLU A 211 -14.98 2.24 22.19
N PRO A 212 -15.07 3.22 21.28
CA PRO A 212 -13.94 4.03 20.91
C PRO A 212 -13.33 4.72 22.14
N LEU A 213 -12.02 4.97 22.11
CA LEU A 213 -11.30 5.63 23.19
C LEU A 213 -10.77 6.97 22.70
N ASP A 214 -10.94 8.01 23.52
CA ASP A 214 -10.25 9.27 23.29
C ASP A 214 -8.75 9.14 23.56
N ALA A 215 -7.97 10.11 23.08
CA ALA A 215 -6.51 10.07 23.18
C ALA A 215 -6.01 10.01 24.64
N ALA A 216 -6.70 10.65 25.58
CA ALA A 216 -6.31 10.66 26.99
C ALA A 216 -6.48 9.26 27.60
N ARG A 217 -7.60 8.60 27.32
CA ARG A 217 -7.91 7.26 27.81
C ARG A 217 -7.01 6.19 27.19
N VAL A 218 -6.63 6.34 25.93
CA VAL A 218 -5.61 5.48 25.32
C VAL A 218 -4.26 5.71 26.03
N LEU A 219 -3.85 6.97 26.25
CA LEU A 219 -2.58 7.28 26.91
C LEU A 219 -2.51 6.72 28.35
N GLU A 220 -3.60 6.73 29.10
CA GLU A 220 -3.68 6.05 30.41
C GLU A 220 -3.38 4.55 30.29
N ARG A 221 -3.92 3.88 29.26
CA ARG A 221 -3.71 2.45 29.01
C ARG A 221 -2.28 2.13 28.55
N PHE A 222 -1.50 3.12 28.11
CA PHE A 222 -0.08 2.95 27.81
C PHE A 222 0.80 2.74 29.05
N ALA A 223 0.22 2.82 30.26
CA ALA A 223 0.86 2.35 31.50
C ALA A 223 0.91 0.81 31.61
N ALA A 224 0.19 0.08 30.76
CA ALA A 224 0.20 -1.38 30.77
C ALA A 224 1.62 -1.93 30.44
N PRO A 225 2.09 -2.94 31.20
CA PRO A 225 3.43 -3.49 31.01
C PRO A 225 3.56 -4.27 29.69
N ASP A 226 2.50 -4.94 29.26
CA ASP A 226 2.46 -5.71 28.03
C ASP A 226 2.04 -4.86 26.83
N TRP A 227 2.62 -5.15 25.68
CA TRP A 227 2.32 -4.41 24.44
C TRP A 227 0.92 -4.73 23.91
N GLN A 228 0.36 -5.90 24.22
CA GLN A 228 -0.95 -6.31 23.73
C GLN A 228 -2.04 -5.35 24.23
N SER A 229 -2.02 -5.02 25.52
CA SER A 229 -2.94 -4.06 26.13
C SER A 229 -2.78 -2.65 25.54
N ARG A 230 -1.53 -2.23 25.27
CA ARG A 230 -1.25 -0.93 24.65
C ARG A 230 -1.73 -0.87 23.20
N TYR A 231 -1.50 -1.93 22.44
CA TYR A 231 -1.98 -2.07 21.06
C TYR A 231 -3.51 -2.10 20.99
N ALA A 232 -4.16 -2.90 21.84
CA ALA A 232 -5.63 -2.96 21.94
C ALA A 232 -6.25 -1.60 22.26
N ALA A 233 -5.58 -0.81 23.10
CA ALA A 233 -6.01 0.55 23.39
C ALA A 233 -5.82 1.47 22.17
N LEU A 234 -4.65 1.43 21.52
CA LEU A 234 -4.33 2.28 20.38
C LEU A 234 -5.24 2.00 19.17
N GLU A 235 -5.56 0.74 18.87
CA GLU A 235 -6.48 0.34 17.79
C GLU A 235 -7.89 0.93 17.94
N ARG A 236 -8.27 1.28 19.18
CA ARG A 236 -9.57 1.86 19.52
C ARG A 236 -9.57 3.39 19.52
N LEU A 237 -8.46 4.05 19.14
CA LEU A 237 -8.40 5.51 19.10
C LEU A 237 -9.50 6.05 18.18
N GLU A 238 -10.42 6.83 18.75
CA GLU A 238 -11.59 7.33 18.03
C GLU A 238 -11.20 8.32 16.93
N LYS A 239 -10.27 9.22 17.25
CA LYS A 239 -9.87 10.32 16.38
C LYS A 239 -8.39 10.61 16.53
N ALA A 240 -7.68 10.55 15.40
CA ALA A 240 -6.31 11.04 15.29
C ALA A 240 -6.36 12.51 14.84
N ASP A 241 -6.31 13.42 15.80
CA ASP A 241 -6.14 14.87 15.55
C ASP A 241 -4.96 15.42 16.37
N ALA A 242 -4.76 16.74 16.34
CA ALA A 242 -3.64 17.38 17.04
C ALA A 242 -3.59 17.04 18.55
N ALA A 243 -4.72 16.76 19.20
CA ALA A 243 -4.74 16.37 20.61
C ALA A 243 -4.19 14.96 20.84
N ALA A 244 -4.17 14.11 19.80
CA ALA A 244 -3.57 12.78 19.84
C ALA A 244 -2.04 12.79 19.67
N LEU A 245 -1.41 13.92 19.29
CA LEU A 245 0.04 13.97 19.04
C LEU A 245 0.90 13.48 20.22
N PRO A 246 0.66 13.86 21.49
CA PRO A 246 1.46 13.33 22.61
C PRO A 246 1.33 11.81 22.76
N LEU A 247 0.14 11.26 22.51
CA LEU A 247 -0.10 9.82 22.50
C LEU A 247 0.64 9.14 21.35
N LEU A 248 0.53 9.67 20.13
CA LEU A 248 1.17 9.09 18.95
C LEU A 248 2.70 9.20 19.04
N GLU A 249 3.21 10.27 19.63
CA GLU A 249 4.64 10.40 19.96
C GLU A 249 5.08 9.30 20.93
N ARG A 250 4.29 9.05 22.00
CA ARG A 250 4.57 7.97 22.96
C ARG A 250 4.51 6.60 22.29
N ALA A 251 3.53 6.37 21.42
CA ALA A 251 3.36 5.12 20.68
C ALA A 251 4.49 4.86 19.68
N LEU A 252 5.01 5.91 19.03
CA LEU A 252 6.21 5.81 18.20
C LEU A 252 7.50 5.50 18.99
N ALA A 253 7.49 5.66 20.31
CA ALA A 253 8.61 5.29 21.19
C ALA A 253 8.41 3.92 21.86
N ASP A 254 7.38 3.17 21.46
CA ASP A 254 7.11 1.84 22.02
C ASP A 254 8.16 0.81 21.59
N GLU A 255 8.46 -0.15 22.45
CA GLU A 255 9.38 -1.25 22.14
C GLU A 255 8.85 -2.14 21.00
N ASN A 256 7.51 -2.27 20.90
CA ASN A 256 6.87 -3.14 19.93
C ASN A 256 6.65 -2.41 18.59
N ALA A 257 7.16 -3.01 17.51
CA ALA A 257 7.09 -2.43 16.17
C ALA A 257 5.66 -2.31 15.61
N SER A 258 4.72 -3.17 16.01
CA SER A 258 3.33 -3.09 15.57
C SER A 258 2.62 -1.87 16.15
N ILE A 259 2.93 -1.48 17.40
CA ILE A 259 2.44 -0.23 18.01
C ILE A 259 3.01 0.97 17.26
N ARG A 260 4.33 0.99 17.04
CA ARG A 260 4.98 2.08 16.29
C ARG A 260 4.41 2.22 14.88
N ARG A 261 4.19 1.10 14.19
CA ARG A 261 3.60 1.08 12.84
C ARG A 261 2.16 1.61 12.86
N LEU A 262 1.34 1.19 13.83
CA LEU A 262 -0.03 1.68 13.98
C LEU A 262 -0.06 3.19 14.28
N ALA A 263 0.89 3.69 15.07
CA ALA A 263 1.03 5.13 15.30
C ALA A 263 1.31 5.91 14.00
N VAL A 264 2.16 5.37 13.11
CA VAL A 264 2.39 5.97 11.77
C VAL A 264 1.12 6.02 10.93
N VAL A 265 0.29 4.98 10.97
CA VAL A 265 -1.00 4.96 10.26
C VAL A 265 -1.89 6.11 10.76
N TYR A 266 -2.05 6.25 12.07
CA TYR A 266 -2.84 7.35 12.64
C TYR A 266 -2.25 8.74 12.35
N LEU A 267 -0.93 8.89 12.32
CA LEU A 267 -0.27 10.13 11.88
C LEU A 267 -0.59 10.45 10.42
N GLY A 268 -0.72 9.44 9.57
CA GLY A 268 -1.16 9.61 8.18
C GLY A 268 -2.62 10.03 8.05
N ASP A 269 -3.49 9.51 8.91
CA ASP A 269 -4.91 9.87 8.93
C ASP A 269 -5.14 11.34 9.32
N MET A 270 -4.25 11.93 10.11
CA MET A 270 -4.30 13.36 10.47
C MET A 270 -4.17 14.28 9.25
N ARG A 271 -3.36 13.89 8.24
CA ARG A 271 -3.07 14.66 7.02
C ARG A 271 -2.65 16.13 7.24
N GLY A 272 -2.12 16.45 8.42
CA GLY A 272 -1.69 17.79 8.80
C GLY A 272 -0.16 17.92 8.92
N PRO A 273 0.41 19.12 8.69
CA PRO A 273 1.85 19.35 8.80
C PRO A 273 2.41 19.05 10.20
N GLU A 274 1.57 19.10 11.24
CA GLU A 274 1.92 18.76 12.61
C GLU A 274 2.35 17.28 12.80
N ALA A 275 1.96 16.39 11.89
CA ALA A 275 2.36 14.98 11.92
C ALA A 275 3.77 14.76 11.32
N LEU A 276 4.27 15.69 10.50
CA LEU A 276 5.50 15.53 9.74
C LEU A 276 6.74 15.27 10.61
N PRO A 277 6.98 15.99 11.73
CA PRO A 277 8.16 15.72 12.57
C PRO A 277 8.19 14.27 13.10
N LEU A 278 7.02 13.72 13.43
CA LEU A 278 6.89 12.34 13.91
C LEU A 278 7.05 11.32 12.77
N LEU A 279 6.55 11.62 11.58
CA LEU A 279 6.76 10.81 10.38
C LEU A 279 8.23 10.78 9.94
N PHE A 280 8.94 11.90 10.05
CA PHE A 280 10.39 11.95 9.79
C PHE A 280 11.19 11.11 10.78
N ARG A 281 10.77 11.08 12.05
CA ARG A 281 11.34 10.16 13.04
C ARG A 281 11.07 8.70 12.68
N ALA A 282 9.85 8.39 12.24
CA ALA A 282 9.45 7.04 11.84
C ALA A 282 10.18 6.53 10.58
N LEU A 283 10.58 7.43 9.67
CA LEU A 283 11.47 7.11 8.54
C LEU A 283 12.86 6.60 8.97
N ARG A 284 13.26 6.81 10.23
CA ARG A 284 14.54 6.35 10.79
C ARG A 284 14.36 5.20 11.81
N ASP A 285 13.19 4.57 11.83
CA ASP A 285 12.88 3.48 12.76
C ASP A 285 13.76 2.23 12.55
N ALA A 286 14.02 1.46 13.60
CA ALA A 286 14.76 0.20 13.49
C ALA A 286 14.06 -0.83 12.58
N SER A 287 12.72 -0.88 12.62
CA SER A 287 11.88 -1.78 11.83
C SER A 287 11.66 -1.24 10.41
N ALA A 288 11.98 -2.06 9.42
CA ALA A 288 11.73 -1.72 8.02
C ALA A 288 10.23 -1.53 7.72
N SER A 289 9.34 -2.26 8.42
CA SER A 289 7.89 -2.13 8.26
C SER A 289 7.41 -0.74 8.71
N VAL A 290 7.98 -0.19 9.78
CA VAL A 290 7.67 1.17 10.28
C VAL A 290 8.22 2.22 9.31
N ARG A 291 9.49 2.12 8.90
CA ARG A 291 10.11 3.05 7.92
C ARG A 291 9.34 3.08 6.61
N ARG A 292 8.97 1.92 6.09
CA ARG A 292 8.15 1.80 4.87
C ARG A 292 6.79 2.46 5.05
N THR A 293 6.08 2.16 6.14
CA THR A 293 4.77 2.79 6.41
C THR A 293 4.91 4.31 6.48
N ALA A 294 5.99 4.84 7.07
CA ALA A 294 6.25 6.28 7.11
C ALA A 294 6.49 6.86 5.71
N GLY A 295 7.26 6.15 4.86
CA GLY A 295 7.48 6.52 3.47
C GLY A 295 6.19 6.52 2.63
N ASP A 296 5.34 5.51 2.80
CA ASP A 296 4.01 5.43 2.18
C ASP A 296 3.16 6.64 2.60
N THR A 297 3.06 6.89 3.90
CA THR A 297 2.29 7.99 4.47
C THR A 297 2.77 9.36 3.97
N LEU A 298 4.09 9.60 3.96
CA LEU A 298 4.65 10.85 3.46
C LEU A 298 4.45 11.04 1.96
N SER A 299 4.47 9.96 1.17
CA SER A 299 4.11 9.99 -0.25
C SER A 299 2.64 10.37 -0.46
N ASP A 300 1.75 9.82 0.36
CA ASP A 300 0.32 10.14 0.27
C ASP A 300 0.02 11.60 0.69
N ILE A 301 0.76 12.12 1.67
CA ILE A 301 0.68 13.53 2.09
C ILE A 301 1.24 14.45 0.99
N GLY A 302 2.42 14.13 0.44
CA GLY A 302 3.05 14.92 -0.63
C GLY A 302 3.51 16.32 -0.21
N ASP A 303 3.88 16.50 1.06
CA ASP A 303 4.37 17.78 1.58
C ASP A 303 5.88 17.96 1.23
N PRO A 304 6.28 19.06 0.58
CA PRO A 304 7.68 19.33 0.23
C PRO A 304 8.65 19.31 1.41
N ALA A 305 8.20 19.53 2.65
CA ALA A 305 9.05 19.41 3.83
C ALA A 305 9.65 18.00 3.99
N ALA A 306 9.08 16.98 3.36
CA ALA A 306 9.58 15.61 3.37
C ALA A 306 10.73 15.36 2.36
N VAL A 307 11.09 16.32 1.50
CA VAL A 307 12.18 16.16 0.50
C VAL A 307 13.50 15.75 1.17
N ALA A 308 13.97 16.49 2.17
CA ALA A 308 15.24 16.17 2.83
C ALA A 308 15.23 14.78 3.54
N PRO A 309 14.21 14.43 4.35
CA PRO A 309 14.09 13.08 4.89
C PRO A 309 14.02 11.97 3.83
N MET A 310 13.39 12.22 2.69
CA MET A 310 13.29 11.25 1.59
C MET A 310 14.60 11.10 0.83
N ILE A 311 15.39 12.18 0.68
CA ILE A 311 16.76 12.11 0.18
C ILE A 311 17.60 11.17 1.04
N GLU A 312 17.50 11.25 2.36
CA GLU A 312 18.19 10.30 3.26
C GLU A 312 17.68 8.86 3.08
N ALA A 313 16.37 8.68 2.90
CA ALA A 313 15.74 7.36 2.73
C ALA A 313 16.13 6.65 1.43
N LEU A 314 16.68 7.35 0.42
CA LEU A 314 17.30 6.72 -0.76
C LEU A 314 18.51 5.85 -0.41
N ALA A 315 19.13 6.02 0.77
CA ALA A 315 20.24 5.19 1.22
C ALA A 315 19.80 4.03 2.14
N ASP A 316 18.49 3.78 2.30
CA ASP A 316 18.00 2.77 3.23
C ASP A 316 18.44 1.36 2.85
N ARG A 317 18.77 0.53 3.85
CA ARG A 317 19.09 -0.89 3.64
C ARG A 317 17.96 -1.69 3.00
N ASN A 318 16.71 -1.28 3.19
CA ASN A 318 15.54 -1.95 2.66
C ASN A 318 15.12 -1.33 1.32
N LYS A 319 15.05 -2.15 0.27
CA LYS A 319 14.73 -1.70 -1.09
C LYS A 319 13.36 -1.06 -1.25
N LEU A 320 12.35 -1.46 -0.46
CA LEU A 320 11.03 -0.83 -0.50
C LEU A 320 11.07 0.60 0.03
N VAL A 321 11.86 0.86 1.08
CA VAL A 321 12.03 2.21 1.62
C VAL A 321 12.71 3.10 0.59
N ARG A 322 13.79 2.62 -0.04
CA ARG A 322 14.46 3.34 -1.15
C ARG A 322 13.54 3.59 -2.33
N TRP A 323 12.74 2.60 -2.74
CA TRP A 323 11.78 2.75 -3.83
C TRP A 323 10.71 3.80 -3.52
N ARG A 324 10.18 3.83 -2.28
CA ARG A 324 9.24 4.87 -1.84
C ARG A 324 9.88 6.25 -1.85
N ALA A 325 11.12 6.37 -1.41
CA ALA A 325 11.88 7.61 -1.46
C ALA A 325 12.07 8.11 -2.89
N ALA A 326 12.51 7.25 -3.81
CA ALA A 326 12.68 7.60 -5.22
C ALA A 326 11.37 8.07 -5.86
N ARG A 327 10.25 7.38 -5.57
CA ARG A 327 8.92 7.78 -6.04
C ARG A 327 8.49 9.14 -5.47
N PHE A 328 8.66 9.36 -4.16
CA PHE A 328 8.34 10.65 -3.55
C PHE A 328 9.10 11.78 -4.23
N LEU A 329 10.40 11.60 -4.46
CA LEU A 329 11.27 12.61 -5.06
C LEU A 329 10.97 12.84 -6.54
N TYR A 330 10.52 11.82 -7.28
CA TYR A 330 9.94 11.97 -8.61
C TYR A 330 8.71 12.90 -8.58
N GLU A 331 7.78 12.66 -7.64
CA GLU A 331 6.56 13.47 -7.53
C GLU A 331 6.84 14.90 -7.06
N ALA A 332 7.81 15.08 -6.16
CA ALA A 332 8.21 16.37 -5.62
C ALA A 332 8.99 17.23 -6.64
N GLY A 333 9.85 16.61 -7.46
CA GLY A 333 10.62 17.30 -8.50
C GLY A 333 11.61 18.34 -7.97
N ASP A 334 12.11 18.18 -6.76
CA ASP A 334 13.00 19.14 -6.11
C ASP A 334 14.48 18.95 -6.54
N GLU A 335 15.11 20.01 -7.03
CA GLU A 335 16.50 19.99 -7.52
C GLU A 335 17.52 19.57 -6.44
N SER A 336 17.23 19.80 -5.16
CA SER A 336 18.12 19.39 -4.07
C SER A 336 18.30 17.88 -3.98
N ALA A 337 17.39 17.09 -4.57
CA ALA A 337 17.46 15.64 -4.61
C ALA A 337 18.42 15.09 -5.67
N VAL A 338 18.85 15.91 -6.64
CA VAL A 338 19.64 15.47 -7.80
C VAL A 338 20.87 14.63 -7.41
N PRO A 339 21.74 15.04 -6.47
CA PRO A 339 22.93 14.26 -6.14
C PRO A 339 22.60 12.86 -5.58
N ALA A 340 21.56 12.76 -4.76
CA ALA A 340 21.14 11.49 -4.17
C ALA A 340 20.43 10.60 -5.20
N LEU A 341 19.64 11.20 -6.10
CA LEU A 341 19.03 10.49 -7.21
C LEU A 341 20.06 9.98 -8.23
N GLU A 342 21.15 10.70 -8.48
CA GLU A 342 22.27 10.21 -9.29
C GLU A 342 22.90 8.95 -8.69
N THR A 343 23.04 8.93 -7.36
CA THR A 343 23.51 7.72 -6.65
C THR A 343 22.48 6.58 -6.76
N ALA A 344 21.19 6.88 -6.55
CA ALA A 344 20.12 5.88 -6.65
C ALA A 344 19.88 5.37 -8.08
N ALA A 345 20.29 6.12 -9.11
CA ALA A 345 20.26 5.67 -10.51
C ALA A 345 21.26 4.52 -10.77
N GLU A 346 22.18 4.26 -9.85
CA GLU A 346 23.15 3.16 -9.86
C GLU A 346 22.80 2.04 -8.84
N ASP A 347 21.61 2.09 -8.21
CA ASP A 347 21.17 1.09 -7.22
C ASP A 347 21.22 -0.36 -7.77
N ALA A 348 21.42 -1.34 -6.91
CA ALA A 348 21.41 -2.75 -7.32
C ALA A 348 20.04 -3.21 -7.86
N GLU A 349 18.94 -2.65 -7.34
CA GLU A 349 17.59 -3.01 -7.74
C GLU A 349 17.14 -2.17 -8.95
N PHE A 350 16.69 -2.85 -10.01
CA PHE A 350 16.32 -2.21 -11.28
C PHE A 350 15.24 -1.14 -11.10
N GLU A 351 14.24 -1.42 -10.29
CA GLU A 351 13.10 -0.53 -10.10
C GLU A 351 13.51 0.75 -9.39
N ILE A 352 14.49 0.72 -8.49
CA ILE A 352 15.01 1.93 -7.86
C ILE A 352 15.80 2.75 -8.88
N ARG A 353 16.68 2.11 -9.67
CA ARG A 353 17.43 2.79 -10.74
C ARG A 353 16.50 3.50 -11.71
N LEU A 354 15.48 2.78 -12.19
CA LEU A 354 14.53 3.32 -13.14
C LEU A 354 13.76 4.51 -12.55
N GLN A 355 13.25 4.38 -11.32
CA GLN A 355 12.56 5.49 -10.65
C GLN A 355 13.45 6.72 -10.46
N ALA A 356 14.70 6.51 -10.03
CA ALA A 356 15.66 7.59 -9.86
C ALA A 356 16.02 8.27 -11.19
N GLN A 357 16.20 7.50 -12.27
CA GLN A 357 16.44 8.04 -13.61
C GLN A 357 15.26 8.88 -14.12
N MET A 358 14.03 8.42 -13.90
CA MET A 358 12.82 9.17 -14.25
C MET A 358 12.71 10.46 -13.45
N ALA A 359 13.05 10.43 -12.16
CA ALA A 359 13.08 11.63 -11.32
C ALA A 359 14.11 12.65 -11.82
N LEU A 360 15.31 12.18 -12.19
CA LEU A 360 16.36 13.03 -12.76
C LEU A 360 15.95 13.64 -14.09
N GLU A 361 15.38 12.84 -14.99
CA GLU A 361 14.90 13.31 -16.30
C GLU A 361 13.85 14.40 -16.12
N ARG A 362 12.88 14.18 -15.24
CA ARG A 362 11.84 15.14 -14.89
C ARG A 362 12.39 16.45 -14.33
N ILE A 363 13.28 16.37 -13.34
CA ILE A 363 13.89 17.55 -12.73
C ILE A 363 14.68 18.34 -13.78
N ARG A 364 15.46 17.65 -14.62
CA ARG A 364 16.31 18.27 -15.65
C ARG A 364 15.51 18.83 -16.84
N SER A 365 14.36 18.26 -17.16
CA SER A 365 13.47 18.77 -18.21
C SER A 365 12.67 19.99 -17.76
N GLY A 366 12.65 20.29 -16.46
CA GLY A 366 11.89 21.41 -15.89
C GLY A 366 10.38 21.16 -15.89
N GLU A 367 9.94 19.91 -15.99
CA GLU A 367 8.53 19.57 -15.87
C GLU A 367 8.01 19.90 -14.46
N GLU A 368 6.98 20.75 -14.36
CA GLU A 368 6.35 21.13 -13.09
C GLU A 368 5.95 19.90 -12.28
N ALA A 369 6.23 19.88 -10.97
CA ALA A 369 5.87 18.77 -10.06
C ALA A 369 4.40 18.34 -10.26
N ALA A 370 4.17 17.06 -10.55
CA ALA A 370 2.81 16.54 -10.77
C ALA A 370 2.00 16.54 -9.46
N GLY A 371 2.69 16.68 -8.32
CA GLY A 371 2.11 16.52 -7.00
C GLY A 371 1.77 15.06 -6.70
N SER A 372 1.44 14.76 -5.44
CA SER A 372 1.01 13.41 -5.06
C SER A 372 -0.29 13.02 -5.79
N VAL A 373 -0.56 11.72 -5.91
CA VAL A 373 -1.82 11.21 -6.49
C VAL A 373 -3.04 11.89 -5.87
N TRP A 374 -2.99 12.20 -4.58
CA TRP A 374 -4.07 12.92 -3.90
C TRP A 374 -4.20 14.39 -4.32
N GLN A 375 -3.08 15.10 -4.51
CA GLN A 375 -3.08 16.47 -5.04
C GLN A 375 -3.65 16.49 -6.46
N GLN A 376 -3.27 15.51 -7.29
CA GLN A 376 -3.82 15.32 -8.64
C GLN A 376 -5.33 15.03 -8.61
N MET A 377 -5.78 14.11 -7.74
CA MET A 377 -7.21 13.81 -7.56
C MET A 377 -8.01 15.02 -7.05
N THR A 378 -7.43 15.82 -6.15
CA THR A 378 -8.07 17.03 -5.61
C THR A 378 -8.16 18.13 -6.66
N ALA A 379 -7.10 18.34 -7.46
CA ALA A 379 -7.09 19.26 -8.58
C ALA A 379 -8.14 18.86 -9.65
N MET A 380 -8.23 17.56 -9.98
CA MET A 380 -9.24 17.03 -10.90
C MET A 380 -10.67 17.26 -10.40
N ARG A 381 -10.93 17.11 -9.09
CA ARG A 381 -12.26 17.40 -8.51
C ARG A 381 -12.60 18.89 -8.59
N LYS A 382 -11.64 19.79 -8.35
CA LYS A 382 -11.83 21.24 -8.46
C LYS A 382 -12.06 21.70 -9.92
N GLY A 383 -11.37 21.08 -10.90
CA GLY A 383 -11.58 21.35 -12.32
C GLY A 383 -12.87 20.77 -12.93
N SER A 384 -13.62 19.96 -12.16
CA SER A 384 -14.88 19.34 -12.60
C SER A 384 -16.14 20.12 -12.17
N ALA A 385 -15.98 21.20 -11.39
CA ALA A 385 -17.11 22.06 -11.04
C ALA A 385 -17.55 22.85 -12.29
N PRO A 386 -18.84 22.87 -12.64
CA PRO A 386 -19.30 23.72 -13.74
C PRO A 386 -18.99 25.17 -13.38
N ALA A 387 -18.37 25.90 -14.30
CA ALA A 387 -18.29 27.35 -14.20
C ALA A 387 -19.72 27.90 -14.16
N GLU A 388 -20.07 28.62 -13.09
CA GLU A 388 -21.34 29.34 -12.97
C GLU A 388 -21.49 30.45 -14.02
#